data_AF-A0A7W8G6Y5-F1
#
_entry.id   AF-A0A7W8G6Y5-F1
#
_cell.length_a   1.000
_cell.length_b   1.000
_cell.length_c   1.000
_cell.angle_alpha   90.00
_cell.angle_beta   90.00
_cell.angle_gamma   90.00
#
_symmetry.space_group_name_H-M   'P 1'
#
loop_
_entity.id
_entity.type
_entity.pdbx_description
1 polymer ?
#
loop_
_entity_poly.entity_id
_entity_poly.type
_entity_poly.pdbx_seq_one_letter_code
_entity_poly.pdbx_strand_id
1 'polypeptide(L)'
;MDTIFTVAITFYSGLLPGLIVAAVYNPIMTLIYCAENGTQVFYYDFLYLICGMLIVLITWVFSRNKKEFHSSSLITILYLLAISIASAFVSCISASILDTFIRPLFGKPSPFGPIEDFSYVFQHFNFGNFLSFLLPRIPITVLDRLICTFAGYGIYWLFSKVSRR
;
A
#
# COMPACT_ATOMS: atom_id res chain seq x y z
N MET A 1 7.01 -4.23 -3.25
CA MET A 1 6.91 -5.70 -3.02
C MET A 1 6.35 -6.05 -1.63
N ASP A 2 6.10 -5.03 -0.82
CA ASP A 2 6.17 -5.06 0.63
C ASP A 2 4.81 -5.42 1.25
N THR A 3 3.78 -5.00 0.53
CA THR A 3 2.38 -5.15 0.87
C THR A 3 1.86 -6.56 0.62
N ILE A 4 2.62 -7.40 -0.10
CA ILE A 4 2.34 -8.83 -0.26
C ILE A 4 2.29 -9.52 1.12
N PHE A 5 3.34 -9.33 1.92
CA PHE A 5 3.46 -9.96 3.24
C PHE A 5 2.46 -9.39 4.23
N THR A 6 2.29 -8.07 4.24
CA THR A 6 1.30 -7.42 5.09
C THR A 6 -0.10 -7.94 4.81
N VAL A 7 -0.50 -8.03 3.52
CA VAL A 7 -1.79 -8.58 3.10
C VAL A 7 -1.91 -10.07 3.48
N ALA A 8 -0.87 -10.87 3.27
CA ALA A 8 -0.86 -12.29 3.66
C ALA A 8 -1.07 -12.47 5.17
N ILE A 9 -0.38 -11.68 6.00
CA ILE A 9 -0.53 -11.67 7.45
C ILE A 9 -1.94 -11.22 7.87
N THR A 10 -2.50 -10.22 7.18
CA THR A 10 -3.90 -9.80 7.43
C THR A 10 -4.89 -10.91 7.12
N PHE A 11 -4.70 -11.66 6.03
CA PHE A 11 -5.55 -12.82 5.70
C PHE A 11 -5.41 -13.95 6.73
N TYR A 12 -4.19 -14.24 7.17
CA TYR A 12 -3.89 -15.33 8.09
C TYR A 12 -4.32 -15.01 9.53
N SER A 13 -3.73 -13.96 10.10
CA SER A 13 -3.81 -13.62 11.53
C SER A 13 -4.81 -12.50 11.86
N GLY A 14 -5.42 -11.86 10.87
CA GLY A 14 -6.45 -10.83 11.06
C GLY A 14 -5.92 -9.39 11.18
N LEU A 15 -6.77 -8.49 11.70
CA LEU A 15 -6.55 -7.04 11.66
C LEU A 15 -5.33 -6.58 12.46
N LEU A 16 -5.29 -6.93 13.75
CA LEU A 16 -4.29 -6.44 14.70
C LEU A 16 -2.84 -6.72 14.27
N PRO A 17 -2.46 -7.97 13.92
CA PRO A 17 -1.11 -8.26 13.44
C PRO A 17 -0.81 -7.62 12.09
N GLY A 18 -1.80 -7.49 11.21
CA GLY A 18 -1.65 -6.74 9.96
C GLY A 18 -1.29 -5.28 10.20
N LEU A 19 -1.97 -4.62 11.15
CA LEU A 19 -1.74 -3.22 11.48
C LEU A 19 -0.36 -3.00 12.09
N ILE A 20 0.09 -3.90 12.97
CA ILE A 20 1.44 -3.82 13.57
C ILE A 20 2.49 -3.88 12.48
N VAL A 21 2.39 -4.84 11.56
CA VAL A 21 3.33 -4.97 10.44
C VAL A 21 3.30 -3.71 9.58
N ALA A 22 2.12 -3.23 9.19
CA ALA A 22 2.01 -2.01 8.38
C ALA A 22 2.59 -0.76 9.06
N ALA A 23 2.40 -0.61 10.37
CA ALA A 23 2.88 0.55 11.13
C ALA A 23 4.40 0.55 11.30
N VAL A 24 5.01 -0.63 11.45
CA VAL A 24 6.45 -0.77 11.71
C VAL A 24 7.26 -0.84 10.42
N TYR A 25 6.68 -1.40 9.36
CA TYR A 25 7.40 -1.68 8.12
C TYR A 25 7.96 -0.42 7.44
N ASN A 26 7.13 0.59 7.21
CA ASN A 26 7.58 1.81 6.53
C ASN A 26 8.72 2.52 7.28
N PRO A 27 8.62 2.76 8.61
CA PRO A 27 9.74 3.30 9.39
C PRO A 27 11.02 2.47 9.29
N ILE A 28 10.93 1.13 9.40
CA ILE A 28 12.11 0.27 9.31
C ILE A 28 12.76 0.35 7.93
N MET A 29 11.98 0.27 6.85
CA MET A 29 12.52 0.33 5.49
C MET A 29 13.18 1.67 5.18
N THR A 30 12.55 2.78 5.62
CA THR A 30 13.16 4.11 5.49
C THR A 30 14.49 4.19 6.24
N LEU A 31 14.59 3.62 7.46
CA LEU A 31 15.84 3.59 8.21
C LEU A 31 16.92 2.74 7.53
N ILE A 32 16.58 1.55 7.04
CA ILE A 32 17.51 0.68 6.31
C ILE A 32 18.03 1.39 5.05
N TYR A 33 17.12 1.98 4.27
CA TYR A 33 17.49 2.69 3.04
C TYR A 33 18.39 3.90 3.31
N CYS A 34 18.14 4.64 4.41
CA CYS A 34 18.99 5.74 4.83
C CYS A 34 20.38 5.27 5.29
N ALA A 35 20.45 4.12 5.97
CA ALA A 35 21.71 3.53 6.41
C ALA A 35 22.57 3.06 5.22
N GLU A 36 21.94 2.47 4.20
CA GLU A 36 22.64 1.99 2.99
C GLU A 36 23.14 3.13 2.09
N ASN A 37 22.33 4.19 1.93
CA ASN A 37 22.66 5.30 1.03
C ASN A 37 23.34 6.49 1.73
N GLY A 38 23.54 6.42 3.05
CA GLY A 38 24.14 7.50 3.85
C GLY A 38 23.33 8.80 3.87
N THR A 39 22.03 8.73 3.54
CA THR A 39 21.14 9.90 3.45
C THR A 39 20.51 10.24 4.81
N GLN A 40 20.13 11.51 5.00
CA GLN A 40 19.42 11.93 6.20
C GLN A 40 18.02 11.31 6.27
N VAL A 41 17.60 10.89 7.47
CA VAL A 41 16.26 10.36 7.72
C VAL A 41 15.24 11.47 7.50
N PHE A 42 14.35 11.27 6.53
CA PHE A 42 13.26 12.20 6.25
C PHE A 42 11.99 11.70 6.94
N TYR A 43 11.62 12.35 8.06
CA TYR A 43 10.49 11.92 8.90
C TYR A 43 9.13 11.91 8.18
N TYR A 44 8.99 12.66 7.10
CA TYR A 44 7.81 12.64 6.25
C TYR A 44 7.54 11.24 5.66
N ASP A 45 8.58 10.48 5.32
CA ASP A 45 8.43 9.16 4.71
C ASP A 45 7.77 8.16 5.67
N PHE A 46 7.93 8.37 6.99
CA PHE A 46 7.24 7.57 7.99
C PHE A 46 5.73 7.72 7.90
N LEU A 47 5.21 8.89 7.50
CA LEU A 47 3.76 9.14 7.42
C LEU A 47 3.06 8.26 6.38
N TYR A 48 3.79 7.70 5.42
CA TYR A 48 3.25 6.71 4.48
C TYR A 48 2.78 5.42 5.17
N LEU A 49 3.14 5.18 6.44
CA LEU A 49 2.57 4.09 7.24
C LEU A 49 1.04 4.16 7.30
N ILE A 50 0.45 5.36 7.16
CA ILE A 50 -1.01 5.57 7.12
C ILE A 50 -1.60 4.84 5.91
N CYS A 51 -0.97 4.93 4.74
CA CYS A 51 -1.40 4.21 3.54
C CYS A 51 -1.40 2.70 3.81
N GLY A 52 -0.32 2.18 4.40
CA GLY A 52 -0.21 0.76 4.78
C GLY A 52 -1.32 0.30 5.72
N MET A 53 -1.63 1.07 6.75
CA MET A 53 -2.70 0.75 7.70
C MET A 53 -4.09 0.78 7.03
N LEU A 54 -4.35 1.73 6.13
CA LEU A 54 -5.60 1.79 5.37
C LEU A 54 -5.79 0.57 4.46
N ILE A 55 -4.71 0.11 3.81
CA ILE A 55 -4.72 -1.12 2.99
C ILE A 55 -5.10 -2.33 3.85
N VAL A 56 -4.53 -2.45 5.05
CA VAL A 56 -4.84 -3.53 6.00
C VAL A 56 -6.31 -3.49 6.41
N LEU A 57 -6.83 -2.31 6.74
CA LEU A 57 -8.24 -2.13 7.11
C LEU A 57 -9.16 -2.59 6.00
N ILE A 58 -8.91 -2.17 4.76
CA ILE A 58 -9.71 -2.58 3.58
C ILE A 58 -9.63 -4.10 3.42
N THR A 59 -8.42 -4.65 3.38
CA THR A 59 -8.19 -6.09 3.22
C THR A 59 -8.97 -6.87 4.27
N TRP A 60 -8.89 -6.45 5.53
CA TRP A 60 -9.59 -7.09 6.64
C TRP A 60 -11.12 -6.97 6.53
N VAL A 61 -11.66 -5.80 6.20
CA VAL A 61 -13.11 -5.58 6.06
C VAL A 61 -13.71 -6.56 5.05
N PHE A 62 -13.05 -6.74 3.91
CA PHE A 62 -13.50 -7.68 2.88
C PHE A 62 -13.15 -9.14 3.20
N SER A 63 -12.09 -9.42 3.97
CA SER A 63 -11.68 -10.78 4.30
C SER A 63 -12.28 -11.34 5.60
N ARG A 64 -12.99 -10.52 6.41
CA ARG A 64 -13.50 -10.95 7.74
C ARG A 64 -14.46 -12.13 7.65
N ASN A 65 -15.29 -12.18 6.59
CA ASN A 65 -16.26 -13.24 6.36
C ASN A 65 -15.66 -14.38 5.52
N LYS A 66 -14.71 -15.11 6.11
CA LYS A 66 -13.99 -16.21 5.43
C LYS A 66 -14.92 -17.30 4.84
N LYS A 67 -16.13 -17.46 5.38
CA LYS A 67 -17.15 -18.42 4.88
C LYS A 67 -17.68 -18.05 3.50
N GLU A 68 -17.89 -16.77 3.22
CA GLU A 68 -18.36 -16.29 1.91
C GLU A 68 -17.23 -16.34 0.87
N PHE A 69 -15.99 -16.14 1.34
CA PHE A 69 -14.78 -16.11 0.51
C PHE A 69 -14.42 -17.46 -0.12
N HIS A 70 -14.82 -18.58 0.49
CA HIS A 70 -14.53 -19.95 0.02
C HIS A 70 -15.74 -20.66 -0.62
N SER A 71 -16.82 -19.92 -0.88
CA SER A 71 -18.03 -20.51 -1.50
C SER A 71 -17.78 -20.94 -2.96
N SER A 72 -17.07 -20.12 -3.74
CA SER A 72 -16.68 -20.42 -5.13
C SER A 72 -15.43 -19.65 -5.53
N SER A 73 -14.60 -20.23 -6.42
CA SER A 73 -13.38 -19.57 -6.93
C SER A 73 -13.66 -18.24 -7.61
N LEU A 74 -14.80 -18.09 -8.30
CA LEU A 74 -15.19 -16.82 -8.92
C LEU A 74 -15.47 -15.73 -7.89
N ILE A 75 -16.11 -16.10 -6.78
CA ILE A 75 -16.40 -15.18 -5.68
C ILE A 75 -15.08 -14.73 -5.03
N THR A 76 -14.16 -15.65 -4.78
CA THR A 76 -12.82 -15.32 -4.27
C THR A 76 -12.11 -14.30 -5.17
N ILE A 77 -12.11 -14.51 -6.49
CA ILE A 77 -11.47 -13.60 -7.46
C ILE A 77 -12.13 -12.22 -7.41
N LEU A 78 -13.46 -12.16 -7.38
CA LEU A 78 -14.20 -10.89 -7.29
C LEU A 78 -13.86 -10.13 -5.99
N TYR A 79 -13.77 -10.83 -4.86
CA TYR A 79 -13.37 -10.20 -3.60
C TYR A 79 -11.93 -9.70 -3.64
N LEU A 80 -10.98 -10.47 -4.20
CA LEU A 80 -9.60 -10.03 -4.35
C LEU A 80 -9.49 -8.80 -5.25
N LEU A 81 -10.25 -8.76 -6.34
CA LEU A 81 -10.32 -7.62 -7.24
C LEU A 81 -10.97 -6.39 -6.56
N ALA A 82 -12.01 -6.59 -5.76
CA ALA A 82 -12.60 -5.52 -4.96
C ALA A 82 -11.59 -4.96 -3.94
N ILE A 83 -10.84 -5.82 -3.24
CA ILE A 83 -9.78 -5.42 -2.31
C ILE A 83 -8.68 -4.64 -3.05
N SER A 84 -8.23 -5.12 -4.21
CA SER A 84 -7.16 -4.46 -4.98
C SER A 84 -7.59 -3.07 -5.46
N ILE A 85 -8.81 -2.92 -5.99
CA ILE A 85 -9.32 -1.63 -6.46
C ILE A 85 -9.55 -0.67 -5.29
N ALA A 86 -10.23 -1.13 -4.23
CA ALA A 86 -10.49 -0.28 -3.06
C ALA A 86 -9.20 0.16 -2.38
N SER A 87 -8.25 -0.75 -2.20
CA SER A 87 -6.94 -0.43 -1.61
C SER A 87 -6.12 0.49 -2.51
N ALA A 88 -6.17 0.34 -3.83
CA ALA A 88 -5.50 1.24 -4.76
C ALA A 88 -6.09 2.65 -4.68
N PHE A 89 -7.41 2.77 -4.70
CA PHE A 89 -8.11 4.06 -4.60
C PHE A 89 -7.74 4.80 -3.32
N VAL A 90 -7.82 4.14 -2.17
CA VAL A 90 -7.51 4.75 -0.87
C VAL A 90 -6.03 5.07 -0.74
N SER A 91 -5.13 4.22 -1.25
CA SER A 91 -3.69 4.49 -1.23
C SER A 91 -3.34 5.69 -2.11
N CYS A 92 -3.89 5.78 -3.33
CA CYS A 92 -3.67 6.91 -4.22
C CYS A 92 -4.14 8.23 -3.59
N ILE A 93 -5.34 8.26 -3.01
CA ILE A 93 -5.88 9.47 -2.38
C ILE A 93 -5.08 9.86 -1.15
N SER A 94 -4.87 8.94 -0.21
CA SER A 94 -4.15 9.23 1.04
C SER A 94 -2.73 9.70 0.77
N ALA A 95 -2.02 9.03 -0.14
CA ALA A 95 -0.67 9.40 -0.49
C ALA A 95 -0.63 10.77 -1.20
N SER A 96 -1.57 11.06 -2.10
CA SER A 96 -1.65 12.38 -2.76
C SER A 96 -2.01 13.51 -1.80
N ILE A 97 -2.84 13.24 -0.79
CA ILE A 97 -3.14 14.18 0.30
C ILE A 97 -1.87 14.48 1.09
N LEU A 98 -1.11 13.45 1.47
CA LEU A 98 0.17 13.62 2.17
C LEU A 98 1.11 14.51 1.35
N ASP A 99 1.26 14.26 0.05
CA ASP A 99 2.19 15.04 -0.78
C ASP A 99 1.74 16.45 -1.07
N THR A 100 0.43 16.68 -1.15
CA THR A 100 -0.12 18.01 -1.45
C THR A 100 -0.13 18.90 -0.22
N PHE A 101 -0.51 18.36 0.94
CA PHE A 101 -0.80 19.18 2.13
C PHE A 101 0.25 19.06 3.23
N ILE A 102 0.85 17.89 3.41
CA ILE A 102 1.73 17.61 4.54
C ILE A 102 3.20 17.79 4.14
N ARG A 103 3.59 17.31 2.96
CA ARG A 103 4.96 17.43 2.44
C ARG A 103 5.51 18.87 2.43
N PRO A 104 4.74 19.91 2.03
CA PRO A 104 5.24 21.29 2.04
C PRO A 104 5.65 21.78 3.43
N LEU A 105 5.10 21.21 4.51
CA LEU A 105 5.44 21.57 5.89
C LEU A 105 6.85 21.12 6.30
N PHE A 106 7.44 20.15 5.57
CA PHE A 106 8.77 19.62 5.85
C PHE A 106 9.89 20.34 5.07
N GLY A 107 9.54 21.32 4.23
CA GLY A 107 10.48 22.30 3.65
C GLY A 107 11.56 21.76 2.71
N LYS A 108 11.66 20.45 2.51
CA LYS A 108 12.61 19.81 1.58
C LYS A 108 11.87 18.80 0.68
N PRO A 109 12.18 18.76 -0.62
CA PRO A 109 11.75 17.66 -1.46
C PRO A 109 12.38 16.37 -0.93
N SER A 110 11.57 15.31 -0.83
CA SER A 110 12.08 13.97 -0.56
C SER A 110 12.99 13.56 -1.73
N PRO A 111 14.20 13.04 -1.48
CA PRO A 111 15.01 12.45 -2.54
C PRO A 111 14.51 11.06 -2.98
N PHE A 112 13.39 10.58 -2.42
CA PHE A 112 13.03 9.16 -2.42
C PHE A 112 11.84 8.80 -3.32
N GLY A 113 11.29 9.75 -4.09
CA GLY A 113 10.11 9.51 -4.92
C GLY A 113 10.39 9.48 -6.44
N PRO A 114 10.48 8.33 -7.12
CA PRO A 114 10.48 8.27 -8.59
C PRO A 114 9.18 8.82 -9.20
N ILE A 115 8.12 8.95 -8.39
CA ILE A 115 6.86 9.59 -8.77
C ILE A 115 7.01 11.11 -8.90
N GLU A 116 8.03 11.70 -8.27
CA GLU A 116 8.25 13.16 -8.29
C GLU A 116 8.60 13.67 -9.68
N ASP A 117 9.39 12.91 -10.44
CA ASP A 117 9.73 13.23 -11.83
C ASP A 117 8.48 13.25 -12.71
N PHE A 118 7.59 12.27 -12.53
CA PHE A 118 6.31 12.25 -13.22
C PHE A 118 5.40 13.39 -12.77
N SER A 119 5.31 13.65 -11.47
CA SER A 119 4.51 14.75 -10.94
C SER A 119 4.97 16.11 -11.43
N TYR A 120 6.28 16.32 -11.62
CA TYR A 120 6.84 17.53 -12.22
C TYR A 120 6.38 17.72 -13.67
N VAL A 121 6.37 16.63 -14.46
CA VAL A 121 5.85 16.65 -15.84
C VAL A 121 4.36 17.02 -15.86
N PHE A 122 3.54 16.46 -14.96
CA PHE A 122 2.12 16.79 -14.87
C PHE A 122 1.86 18.24 -14.40
N GLN A 123 2.70 18.78 -13.52
CA GLN A 123 2.65 20.20 -13.16
C GLN A 123 2.94 21.11 -14.38
N HIS A 124 3.84 20.68 -15.27
CA HIS A 124 4.14 21.40 -16.51
C HIS A 124 2.95 21.43 -17.49
N PHE A 125 2.02 20.48 -17.38
CA PHE A 125 0.76 20.45 -18.13
C PHE A 125 -0.38 21.28 -17.49
N ASN A 126 -0.08 22.15 -16.52
CA ASN A 126 -1.06 22.98 -15.78
C ASN A 126 -2.12 22.18 -14.99
N PHE A 127 -1.83 20.93 -14.61
CA PHE A 127 -2.69 20.23 -13.67
C PHE A 127 -2.53 20.81 -12.25
N GLY A 128 -3.63 20.90 -11.50
CA GLY A 128 -3.57 21.32 -10.09
C GLY A 128 -2.64 20.42 -9.27
N ASN A 129 -2.01 20.96 -8.22
CA ASN A 129 -0.98 20.27 -7.43
C ASN A 129 -1.41 18.87 -6.98
N PHE A 130 -2.65 18.72 -6.51
CA PHE A 130 -3.20 17.42 -6.12
C PHE A 130 -3.30 16.42 -7.28
N LEU A 131 -3.81 16.85 -8.45
CA LEU A 131 -3.92 15.97 -9.61
C LEU A 131 -2.56 15.54 -10.15
N SER A 132 -1.57 16.43 -10.07
CA SER A 132 -0.19 16.13 -10.50
C SER A 132 0.47 15.03 -9.66
N PHE A 133 0.09 14.89 -8.39
CA PHE A 133 0.50 13.74 -7.56
C PHE A 133 -0.40 12.52 -7.76
N LEU A 134 -1.70 12.70 -8.00
CA LEU A 134 -2.66 11.61 -8.11
C LEU A 134 -2.53 10.82 -9.42
N LEU A 135 -2.50 11.49 -10.57
CA LEU A 135 -2.55 10.87 -11.90
C LEU A 135 -1.42 9.87 -12.18
N PRO A 136 -0.14 10.19 -11.94
CA PRO A 136 0.94 9.23 -12.20
C PRO A 136 0.88 8.00 -11.28
N ARG A 137 0.21 8.11 -10.12
CA ARG A 137 0.09 7.01 -9.14
C ARG A 137 -0.95 5.98 -9.51
N ILE A 138 -1.99 6.35 -10.25
CA ILE A 138 -3.09 5.44 -10.58
C ILE A 138 -2.57 4.16 -11.27
N PRO A 139 -1.85 4.21 -12.40
CA PRO A 139 -1.44 2.98 -13.09
C PRO A 139 -0.48 2.13 -12.25
N ILE A 140 0.48 2.77 -11.58
CA ILE A 140 1.51 2.08 -10.78
C ILE A 140 0.87 1.42 -9.56
N THR A 141 0.06 2.16 -8.82
CA THR A 141 -0.57 1.68 -7.59
C THR A 141 -1.60 0.60 -7.88
N VAL A 142 -2.43 0.75 -8.93
CA VAL A 142 -3.42 -0.27 -9.29
C VAL A 142 -2.74 -1.59 -9.64
N LEU A 143 -1.69 -1.55 -10.48
CA LEU A 143 -0.96 -2.76 -10.88
C LEU A 143 -0.25 -3.41 -9.69
N ASP A 144 0.43 -2.61 -8.87
CA ASP A 144 1.08 -3.09 -7.66
C ASP A 144 0.06 -3.69 -6.67
N ARG A 145 -1.10 -3.06 -6.46
CA ARG A 145 -2.15 -3.60 -5.59
C ARG A 145 -2.74 -4.90 -6.10
N LEU A 146 -2.96 -5.03 -7.41
CA LEU A 146 -3.41 -6.27 -8.03
C LEU A 146 -2.39 -7.40 -7.76
N ILE A 147 -1.13 -7.17 -8.07
CA ILE A 147 -0.08 -8.17 -7.83
C ILE A 147 -0.01 -8.52 -6.33
N CYS A 148 -0.02 -7.51 -5.46
CA CYS A 148 0.17 -7.73 -4.03
C CYS A 148 -0.98 -8.47 -3.35
N THR A 149 -2.22 -8.16 -3.73
CA THR A 149 -3.40 -8.84 -3.16
C THR A 149 -3.51 -10.29 -3.61
N PHE A 150 -3.29 -10.55 -4.90
CA PHE A 150 -3.32 -11.91 -5.44
C PHE A 150 -2.14 -12.75 -4.91
N ALA A 151 -0.93 -12.20 -4.89
CA ALA A 151 0.23 -12.90 -4.32
C ALA A 151 0.06 -13.13 -2.81
N GLY A 152 -0.40 -12.12 -2.06
CA GLY A 152 -0.64 -12.23 -0.62
C GLY A 152 -1.69 -13.31 -0.28
N TYR A 153 -2.77 -13.38 -1.07
CA TYR A 153 -3.75 -14.46 -0.95
C TYR A 153 -3.17 -15.83 -1.34
N GLY A 154 -2.34 -15.89 -2.39
CA GLY A 154 -1.66 -17.12 -2.80
C GLY A 154 -0.77 -17.70 -1.69
N ILE A 155 0.00 -16.84 -1.02
CA ILE A 155 0.81 -17.21 0.16
C ILE A 155 -0.08 -17.71 1.29
N TYR A 156 -1.15 -16.97 1.62
CA TYR A 156 -2.12 -17.40 2.63
C TYR A 156 -2.69 -18.80 2.32
N TRP A 157 -3.07 -19.05 1.07
CA TRP A 157 -3.62 -20.34 0.64
C TRP A 157 -2.60 -21.47 0.82
N LEU A 158 -1.35 -21.27 0.38
CA LEU A 158 -0.27 -22.24 0.56
C LEU A 158 -0.03 -22.57 2.04
N PHE A 159 0.10 -21.55 2.89
CA PHE A 159 0.30 -21.74 4.34
C PHE A 159 -0.88 -22.45 5.00
N SER A 160 -2.12 -22.09 4.65
CA SER A 160 -3.32 -22.72 5.19
C SER A 160 -3.41 -24.21 4.83
N LYS A 161 -2.84 -24.62 3.70
CA LYS A 161 -2.80 -26.01 3.24
C LYS A 161 -1.69 -26.81 3.94
N VAL A 162 -0.56 -26.17 4.22
CA VAL A 162 0.57 -26.78 4.95
C VAL A 162 0.23 -26.95 6.43
N SER A 163 -0.38 -25.95 7.08
CA SER A 163 -0.72 -26.01 8.51
C SER A 163 -1.84 -27.00 8.87
N ARG A 164 -2.53 -27.59 7.88
CA ARG A 164 -3.57 -28.61 8.06
C ARG A 164 -3.06 -30.04 7.86
N ARG A 165 -1.79 -30.23 7.54
CA ARG A 165 -1.10 -31.53 7.60
C ARG A 165 -0.38 -31.66 8.93
#